data_AF-A0A2D4LTR0-F1
#
_entry.id   AF-A0A2D4LTR0-F1
#
_cell.length_a   1.000
_cell.length_b   1.000
_cell.length_c   1.000
_cell.angle_alpha   90.00
_cell.angle_beta   90.00
_cell.angle_gamma   90.00
#
_symmetry.space_group_name_H-M   'P 1'
#
loop_
_entity.id
_entity.type
_entity.pdbx_description
1 polymer ?
#
loop_
_entity_poly.entity_id
_entity_poly.type
_entity_poly.pdbx_seq_one_letter_code
_entity_poly.pdbx_strand_id
1 'polypeptide(L)'
;MKRQLCETATTLFHMVFFFVQASACASAVTSLEVLPRISQLDRGLIEKWKSAEIGSKAQQNAKREIEEIFSSPPCLMASFLQTRSDVSMNSFVPVNLQEAREVLKELTMRGWIAEQINSSLLNHLFLALPRSSPHQEALAIFLLVPECCVALGAHRIPSLALEFAEAVTSLSKGSSNILENYWSLLPGPFLEQIVQMLKTCVSAILP
;
A
#
# COMPACT_ATOMS: atom_id res chain seq x y z
N MET A 1 -17.62 12.19 16.01
CA MET A 1 -16.23 11.78 15.77
C MET A 1 -15.82 10.51 16.54
N LYS A 2 -15.90 10.47 17.88
CA LYS A 2 -15.54 9.26 18.67
C LYS A 2 -16.40 7.99 18.40
N ARG A 3 -17.69 8.13 18.07
CA ARG A 3 -18.57 7.00 17.70
C ARG A 3 -18.21 6.39 16.35
N GLN A 4 -17.94 7.22 15.33
CA GLN A 4 -17.53 6.78 14.00
C GLN A 4 -16.24 5.94 14.06
N LEU A 5 -15.26 6.39 14.84
CA LEU A 5 -13.96 5.70 15.01
C LEU A 5 -14.08 4.38 15.78
N CYS A 6 -15.02 4.27 16.71
CA CYS A 6 -15.33 3.04 17.44
C CYS A 6 -16.04 2.00 16.55
N GLU A 7 -16.90 2.45 15.65
CA GLU A 7 -17.51 1.62 14.62
C GLU A 7 -16.44 1.15 13.60
N THR A 8 -15.54 2.02 13.13
CA THR A 8 -14.44 1.64 12.24
C THR A 8 -13.51 0.58 12.85
N ALA A 9 -13.15 0.71 14.13
CA ALA A 9 -12.33 -0.28 14.83
C ALA A 9 -13.04 -1.62 15.01
N THR A 10 -14.35 -1.61 15.26
CA THR A 10 -15.18 -2.82 15.38
C THR A 10 -15.38 -3.49 14.01
N THR A 11 -15.60 -2.70 12.95
CA THR A 11 -15.70 -3.20 11.56
C THR A 11 -14.38 -3.83 11.11
N LEU A 12 -13.22 -3.22 11.40
CA LEU A 12 -11.91 -3.80 11.09
C LEU A 12 -11.66 -5.13 11.83
N PHE A 13 -12.11 -5.23 13.09
CA PHE A 13 -12.04 -6.47 13.86
C PHE A 13 -13.01 -7.53 13.33
N HIS A 14 -14.20 -7.13 12.86
CA HIS A 14 -15.19 -8.02 12.26
C HIS A 14 -14.80 -8.48 10.83
N MET A 15 -14.16 -7.63 10.03
CA MET A 15 -13.71 -7.95 8.65
C MET A 15 -12.60 -9.00 8.64
N VAL A 16 -11.76 -9.01 9.68
CA VAL A 16 -10.72 -10.03 9.87
C VAL A 16 -11.27 -11.33 10.49
N PHE A 17 -12.41 -11.28 11.19
CA PHE A 17 -12.93 -12.40 12.00
C PHE A 17 -14.14 -13.14 11.37
N PHE A 18 -14.92 -12.53 10.48
CA PHE A 18 -16.07 -13.16 9.82
C PHE A 18 -15.72 -13.88 8.51
N PHE A 19 -15.22 -15.10 8.67
CA PHE A 19 -15.67 -16.29 7.95
C PHE A 19 -16.72 -16.11 6.82
N VAL A 20 -16.37 -16.58 5.63
CA VAL A 20 -17.07 -17.66 4.91
C VAL A 20 -18.60 -17.50 4.80
N GLN A 21 -19.13 -16.97 3.67
CA GLN A 21 -20.11 -17.66 2.79
C GLN A 21 -20.56 -16.82 1.57
N ALA A 22 -20.53 -17.47 0.39
CA ALA A 22 -21.38 -17.32 -0.81
C ALA A 22 -21.32 -16.08 -1.76
N SER A 23 -20.53 -16.27 -2.83
CA SER A 23 -20.73 -16.09 -4.31
C SER A 23 -21.83 -15.21 -4.94
N ALA A 24 -21.48 -14.37 -5.95
CA ALA A 24 -21.64 -14.63 -7.42
C ALA A 24 -21.77 -13.35 -8.33
N CYS A 25 -20.94 -13.28 -9.40
CA CYS A 25 -21.07 -12.65 -10.76
C CYS A 25 -21.31 -11.11 -10.92
N ALA A 26 -20.91 -10.37 -11.98
CA ALA A 26 -20.09 -10.55 -13.19
C ALA A 26 -19.64 -9.15 -13.72
N SER A 27 -18.59 -9.11 -14.54
CA SER A 27 -17.82 -7.93 -14.98
C SER A 27 -18.23 -7.29 -16.32
N ALA A 28 -17.81 -6.03 -16.55
CA ALA A 28 -17.63 -5.45 -17.89
C ALA A 28 -16.39 -4.52 -17.92
N VAL A 29 -15.61 -4.56 -18.99
CA VAL A 29 -14.36 -3.79 -19.20
C VAL A 29 -14.52 -2.92 -20.45
N THR A 30 -14.04 -1.68 -20.39
CA THR A 30 -13.96 -0.76 -21.55
C THR A 30 -12.56 -0.16 -21.71
N SER A 31 -12.03 -0.37 -22.92
CA SER A 31 -11.21 0.48 -23.80
C SER A 31 -9.91 1.15 -23.29
N LEU A 32 -8.83 0.82 -23.98
CA LEU A 32 -7.42 1.23 -23.77
C LEU A 32 -7.13 2.58 -24.46
N GLU A 33 -7.04 3.67 -23.68
CA GLU A 33 -6.34 4.88 -24.10
C GLU A 33 -4.82 4.70 -23.96
N VAL A 34 -4.03 5.48 -24.72
CA VAL A 34 -2.56 5.46 -24.70
C VAL A 34 -2.06 5.66 -23.26
N LEU A 35 -1.63 4.56 -22.64
CA LEU A 35 -1.27 4.56 -21.22
C LEU A 35 0.00 5.39 -20.99
N PRO A 36 0.01 6.31 -20.01
CA PRO A 36 1.23 7.01 -19.61
C PRO A 36 2.31 6.01 -19.21
N ARG A 37 3.58 6.34 -19.49
CA ARG A 37 4.72 5.51 -19.09
C ARG A 37 4.70 5.33 -17.58
N ILE A 38 4.62 4.08 -17.13
CA ILE A 38 4.61 3.75 -15.70
C ILE A 38 6.02 4.00 -15.16
N SER A 39 6.15 4.96 -14.26
CA SER A 39 7.37 5.20 -13.50
C SER A 39 7.50 4.15 -12.41
N GLN A 40 8.71 3.62 -12.22
CA GLN A 40 8.96 2.55 -11.25
C GLN A 40 10.33 2.73 -10.62
N LEU A 41 10.50 2.23 -9.40
CA LEU A 41 11.80 2.17 -8.75
C LEU A 41 12.72 1.24 -9.53
N ASP A 42 13.98 1.66 -9.63
CA ASP A 42 15.08 0.80 -10.00
C ASP A 42 16.29 1.13 -9.09
N ARG A 43 17.33 0.29 -9.14
CA ARG A 43 18.53 0.52 -8.35
C ARG A 43 19.26 1.82 -8.70
N GLY A 44 19.16 2.29 -9.94
CA GLY A 44 19.74 3.56 -10.36
C GLY A 44 19.08 4.76 -9.68
N LEU A 45 17.74 4.79 -9.59
CA LEU A 45 16.98 5.81 -8.86
C LEU A 45 17.29 5.78 -7.37
N ILE A 46 17.30 4.59 -6.76
CA ILE A 46 17.59 4.44 -5.33
C ILE A 46 18.96 5.02 -4.98
N GLU A 47 20.01 4.65 -5.71
CA GLU A 47 21.36 5.18 -5.47
C GLU A 47 21.48 6.68 -5.78
N LYS A 48 20.83 7.14 -6.85
CA LYS A 48 20.76 8.56 -7.20
C LYS A 48 20.12 9.38 -6.07
N TRP A 49 19.01 8.93 -5.51
CA TRP A 49 18.32 9.65 -4.44
C TRP A 49 19.15 9.63 -3.15
N LYS A 50 19.73 8.48 -2.79
CA LYS A 50 20.57 8.36 -1.58
C LYS A 50 21.84 9.23 -1.62
N SER A 51 22.35 9.48 -2.82
CA SER A 51 23.55 10.29 -3.09
C SER A 51 23.24 11.78 -3.24
N ALA A 52 21.97 12.18 -3.27
CA ALA A 52 21.60 13.58 -3.45
C ALA A 52 21.89 14.41 -2.18
N GLU A 53 22.68 15.47 -2.35
CA GLU A 53 22.99 16.42 -1.28
C GLU A 53 21.78 17.28 -0.91
N ILE A 54 21.63 17.58 0.38
CA ILE A 54 20.51 18.38 0.90
C ILE A 54 20.60 19.81 0.33
N GLY A 55 19.49 20.33 -0.19
CA GLY A 55 19.39 21.65 -0.82
C GLY A 55 19.79 21.68 -2.30
N SER A 56 20.35 20.59 -2.83
CA SER A 56 20.81 20.53 -4.22
C SER A 56 19.66 20.43 -5.23
N LYS A 57 19.96 20.75 -6.50
CA LYS A 57 19.04 20.47 -7.61
C LYS A 57 18.75 18.97 -7.75
N ALA A 58 19.73 18.12 -7.44
CA ALA A 58 19.56 16.67 -7.44
C ALA A 58 18.50 16.22 -6.43
N GLN A 59 18.49 16.80 -5.22
CA GLN A 59 17.45 16.52 -4.23
C GLN A 59 16.07 16.99 -4.70
N GLN A 60 15.97 18.16 -5.32
CA GLN A 60 14.68 18.64 -5.86
C GLN A 60 14.14 17.73 -6.97
N ASN A 61 15.02 17.22 -7.84
CA ASN A 61 14.63 16.27 -8.88
C ASN A 61 14.20 14.94 -8.25
N ALA A 62 14.96 14.43 -7.28
CA ALA A 62 14.63 13.22 -6.55
C ALA A 62 13.28 13.33 -5.82
N LYS A 63 12.97 14.48 -5.21
CA LYS A 63 11.67 14.71 -4.58
C LYS A 63 10.50 14.55 -5.55
N ARG A 64 10.62 15.11 -6.76
CA ARG A 64 9.60 14.95 -7.81
C ARG A 64 9.45 13.51 -8.26
N GLU A 65 10.56 12.80 -8.44
CA GLU A 65 10.56 11.39 -8.85
C GLU A 65 9.96 10.48 -7.76
N ILE A 66 10.30 10.72 -6.50
CA ILE A 66 9.68 10.04 -5.35
C ILE A 66 8.18 10.31 -5.34
N GLU A 67 7.78 11.57 -5.49
CA GLU A 67 6.37 11.95 -5.49
C GLU A 67 5.60 11.28 -6.63
N GLU A 68 6.15 11.26 -7.83
CA GLU A 68 5.55 10.59 -8.98
C GLU A 68 5.29 9.09 -8.72
N ILE A 69 6.29 8.38 -8.18
CA ILE A 69 6.18 6.94 -7.92
C ILE A 69 5.23 6.66 -6.75
N PHE A 70 5.41 7.35 -5.62
CA PHE A 70 4.69 7.05 -4.38
C PHE A 70 3.27 7.63 -4.33
N SER A 71 2.91 8.52 -5.24
CA SER A 71 1.54 9.07 -5.35
C SER A 71 0.59 8.20 -6.18
N SER A 72 1.13 7.23 -6.92
CA SER A 72 0.40 6.50 -7.97
C SER A 72 0.41 4.99 -7.71
N PRO A 73 -0.76 4.34 -7.49
CA PRO A 73 -0.83 2.90 -7.27
C PRO A 73 -0.15 2.07 -8.36
N PRO A 74 -0.37 2.32 -9.68
CA PRO A 74 0.33 1.58 -10.73
C PRO A 74 1.86 1.73 -10.69
N CYS A 75 2.38 2.92 -10.38
CA CYS A 75 3.82 3.18 -10.32
C CYS A 75 4.48 2.46 -9.14
N LEU A 76 3.85 2.55 -7.97
CA LEU A 76 4.33 1.87 -6.78
C LEU A 76 4.24 0.35 -6.93
N MET A 77 3.15 -0.18 -7.51
CA MET A 77 3.05 -1.61 -7.79
C MET A 77 4.09 -2.09 -8.80
N ALA A 78 4.28 -1.37 -9.91
CA ALA A 78 5.27 -1.70 -10.94
C ALA A 78 6.69 -1.84 -10.38
N SER A 79 7.02 -1.04 -9.37
CA SER A 79 8.30 -1.09 -8.65
C SER A 79 8.60 -2.43 -7.98
N PHE A 80 7.60 -3.26 -7.72
CA PHE A 80 7.73 -4.51 -6.97
C PHE A 80 7.02 -5.69 -7.62
N LEU A 81 6.70 -5.64 -8.92
CA LEU A 81 6.02 -6.75 -9.59
C LEU A 81 6.89 -8.02 -9.60
N GLN A 82 6.28 -9.17 -9.30
CA GLN A 82 6.92 -10.47 -9.43
C GLN A 82 6.56 -11.13 -10.77
N THR A 83 7.53 -11.83 -11.36
CA THR A 83 7.27 -12.70 -12.52
C THR A 83 6.54 -13.96 -12.09
N ARG A 84 5.55 -14.38 -12.90
CA ARG A 84 4.62 -15.48 -12.61
C ARG A 84 5.23 -16.90 -12.68
N SER A 85 6.56 -17.05 -12.71
CA SER A 85 7.22 -18.28 -13.18
C SER A 85 7.15 -19.48 -12.24
N ASP A 86 6.72 -19.35 -10.97
CA ASP A 86 6.92 -20.44 -9.99
C ASP A 86 5.71 -20.77 -9.07
N VAL A 87 4.47 -20.37 -9.40
CA VAL A 87 3.32 -20.65 -8.52
C VAL A 87 2.06 -21.05 -9.28
N SER A 88 1.33 -22.02 -8.73
CA SER A 88 0.02 -22.47 -9.23
C SER A 88 -0.94 -21.29 -9.44
N MET A 89 -1.79 -21.37 -10.47
CA MET A 89 -2.68 -20.29 -10.95
C MET A 89 -3.56 -19.63 -9.87
N ASN A 90 -3.79 -20.31 -8.73
CA ASN A 90 -4.78 -19.90 -7.72
C ASN A 90 -4.19 -19.27 -6.44
N SER A 91 -2.86 -19.13 -6.32
CA SER A 91 -2.21 -18.69 -5.07
C SER A 91 -1.08 -17.68 -5.30
N PHE A 92 -1.24 -16.77 -6.27
CA PHE A 92 -0.20 -15.82 -6.67
C PHE A 92 -0.45 -14.41 -6.12
N VAL A 93 0.52 -13.90 -5.36
CA VAL A 93 0.61 -12.49 -4.96
C VAL A 93 1.48 -11.76 -5.98
N PRO A 94 0.99 -10.73 -6.69
CA PRO A 94 1.70 -10.14 -7.83
C PRO A 94 2.86 -9.21 -7.45
N VAL A 95 3.07 -8.94 -6.16
CA VAL A 95 4.08 -8.01 -5.65
C VAL A 95 5.05 -8.69 -4.69
N ASN A 96 6.34 -8.33 -4.76
CA ASN A 96 7.40 -8.85 -3.90
C ASN A 96 7.45 -8.07 -2.60
N LEU A 97 6.72 -8.56 -1.60
CA LEU A 97 6.64 -7.87 -0.30
C LEU A 97 7.97 -7.87 0.45
N GLN A 98 8.83 -8.88 0.24
CA GLN A 98 10.15 -8.92 0.86
C GLN A 98 11.06 -7.85 0.26
N GLU A 99 11.12 -7.75 -1.06
CA GLU A 99 11.88 -6.71 -1.74
C GLU A 99 11.34 -5.31 -1.42
N ALA A 100 10.01 -5.14 -1.39
CA ALA A 100 9.38 -3.88 -0.99
C ALA A 100 9.84 -3.46 0.41
N ARG A 101 9.78 -4.36 1.38
CA ARG A 101 10.22 -4.10 2.75
C ARG A 101 11.68 -3.66 2.81
N GLU A 102 12.57 -4.35 2.10
CA GLU A 102 14.01 -4.05 2.09
C GLU A 102 14.30 -2.69 1.47
N VAL A 103 13.73 -2.42 0.29
CA VAL A 103 13.92 -1.15 -0.42
C VAL A 103 13.32 0.03 0.35
N LEU A 104 12.12 -0.14 0.91
CA LEU A 104 11.48 0.93 1.68
C LEU A 104 12.27 1.23 2.95
N LYS A 105 12.79 0.20 3.64
CA LYS A 105 13.66 0.39 4.79
C LYS A 105 14.93 1.14 4.40
N GLU A 106 15.56 0.77 3.28
CA GLU A 106 16.77 1.43 2.77
C GLU A 106 16.52 2.92 2.46
N LEU A 107 15.45 3.23 1.73
CA LEU A 107 15.09 4.60 1.36
C LEU A 107 14.78 5.48 2.58
N THR A 108 14.03 4.93 3.54
CA THR A 108 13.56 5.68 4.72
C THR A 108 14.65 5.95 5.75
N MET A 109 15.84 5.33 5.62
CA MET A 109 17.02 5.71 6.42
C MET A 109 17.46 7.16 6.18
N ARG A 110 17.15 7.74 5.01
CA ARG A 110 17.36 9.16 4.72
C ARG A 110 16.10 9.92 5.14
N GLY A 111 16.18 10.69 6.23
CA GLY A 111 15.02 11.37 6.81
C GLY A 111 14.23 12.26 5.83
N TRP A 112 14.90 12.93 4.89
CA TRP A 112 14.22 13.75 3.88
C TRP A 112 13.49 12.91 2.80
N ILE A 113 13.98 11.70 2.49
CA ILE A 113 13.30 10.76 1.59
C ILE A 113 12.07 10.21 2.31
N ALA A 114 12.21 9.80 3.57
CA ALA A 114 11.08 9.36 4.39
C ALA A 114 9.97 10.43 4.46
N GLU A 115 10.33 11.71 4.63
CA GLU A 115 9.37 12.80 4.68
C GLU A 115 8.65 13.02 3.32
N GLN A 116 9.40 12.92 2.22
CA GLN A 116 8.81 13.03 0.89
C GLN A 116 7.85 11.87 0.63
N ILE A 117 8.23 10.63 0.92
CA ILE A 117 7.36 9.45 0.79
C ILE A 117 6.09 9.65 1.63
N ASN A 118 6.24 10.00 2.92
CA ASN A 118 5.10 10.23 3.81
C ASN A 118 4.11 11.26 3.24
N SER A 119 4.63 12.37 2.72
CA SER A 119 3.81 13.42 2.10
C SER A 119 3.09 12.92 0.86
N SER A 120 3.76 12.15 -0.01
CA SER A 120 3.15 11.58 -1.21
C SER A 120 2.06 10.57 -0.90
N LEU A 121 2.23 9.76 0.15
CA LEU A 121 1.20 8.81 0.59
C LEU A 121 -0.06 9.54 1.05
N LEU A 122 0.10 10.47 2.01
CA LEU A 122 -1.01 11.21 2.63
C LEU A 122 -1.75 12.11 1.65
N ASN A 123 -1.02 12.84 0.80
CA ASN A 123 -1.63 13.83 -0.08
C ASN A 123 -2.22 13.21 -1.36
N HIS A 124 -1.77 12.03 -1.77
CA HIS A 124 -2.11 11.46 -3.08
C HIS A 124 -2.46 9.99 -3.06
N LEU A 125 -1.59 9.11 -2.55
CA LEU A 125 -1.78 7.66 -2.73
C LEU A 125 -3.09 7.17 -2.12
N PHE A 126 -3.39 7.56 -0.88
CA PHE A 126 -4.61 7.10 -0.20
C PHE A 126 -5.88 7.55 -0.92
N LEU A 127 -5.87 8.73 -1.54
CA LEU A 127 -6.98 9.23 -2.36
C LEU A 127 -7.13 8.41 -3.64
N ALA A 128 -6.02 7.96 -4.23
CA ALA A 128 -5.99 7.19 -5.48
C ALA A 128 -6.23 5.68 -5.31
N LEU A 129 -6.40 5.18 -4.08
CA LEU A 129 -6.57 3.74 -3.85
C LEU A 129 -7.83 3.16 -4.56
N PRO A 130 -7.72 2.00 -5.23
CA PRO A 130 -8.79 1.44 -6.06
C PRO A 130 -9.86 0.73 -5.22
N ARG A 131 -10.71 1.50 -4.55
CA ARG A 131 -11.70 1.00 -3.58
C ARG A 131 -12.81 0.12 -4.17
N SER A 132 -13.11 0.31 -5.45
CA SER A 132 -14.19 -0.39 -6.15
C SER A 132 -13.72 -1.09 -7.43
N SER A 133 -12.41 -1.34 -7.56
CA SER A 133 -11.88 -2.02 -8.74
C SER A 133 -12.26 -3.51 -8.73
N PRO A 134 -12.75 -4.05 -9.86
CA PRO A 134 -12.96 -5.49 -10.03
C PRO A 134 -11.67 -6.24 -10.38
N HIS A 135 -10.57 -5.52 -10.67
CA HIS A 135 -9.32 -6.10 -11.14
C HIS A 135 -8.44 -6.53 -9.98
N GLN A 136 -8.16 -7.83 -9.87
CA GLN A 136 -7.36 -8.40 -8.79
C GLN A 136 -5.98 -7.72 -8.68
N GLU A 137 -5.30 -7.50 -9.79
CA GLU A 137 -3.98 -6.89 -9.85
C GLU A 137 -3.97 -5.47 -9.26
N ALA A 138 -5.05 -4.71 -9.45
CA ALA A 138 -5.14 -3.35 -8.92
C ALA A 138 -5.17 -3.31 -7.39
N LEU A 139 -5.71 -4.35 -6.74
CA LEU A 139 -5.84 -4.41 -5.28
C LEU A 139 -4.53 -4.82 -4.59
N ALA A 140 -3.51 -5.25 -5.33
CA ALA A 140 -2.22 -5.59 -4.76
C ALA A 140 -1.52 -4.39 -4.07
N ILE A 141 -1.88 -3.16 -4.43
CA ILE A 141 -1.40 -1.94 -3.75
C ILE A 141 -1.70 -1.96 -2.24
N PHE A 142 -2.82 -2.55 -1.83
CA PHE A 142 -3.19 -2.65 -0.41
C PHE A 142 -2.23 -3.55 0.40
N LEU A 143 -1.38 -4.34 -0.27
CA LEU A 143 -0.33 -5.13 0.36
C LEU A 143 0.98 -4.33 0.52
N LEU A 144 1.23 -3.35 -0.35
CA LEU A 144 2.43 -2.51 -0.32
C LEU A 144 2.29 -1.32 0.65
N VAL A 145 1.08 -0.79 0.83
CA VAL A 145 0.84 0.35 1.73
C VAL A 145 1.29 0.06 3.18
N PRO A 146 0.98 -1.11 3.78
CA PRO A 146 1.48 -1.46 5.11
C PRO A 146 3.01 -1.47 5.21
N GLU A 147 3.72 -1.94 4.18
CA GLU A 147 5.18 -1.91 4.15
C GLU A 147 5.72 -0.47 4.15
N CYS A 148 5.05 0.45 3.44
CA CYS A 148 5.39 1.87 3.46
C CYS A 148 5.20 2.47 4.85
N CYS A 149 4.06 2.18 5.49
CA CYS A 149 3.72 2.70 6.82
C CYS A 149 4.75 2.29 7.88
N VAL A 150 5.14 1.01 7.86
CA VAL A 150 6.10 0.47 8.83
C VAL A 150 7.51 1.00 8.60
N ALA A 151 7.93 1.14 7.34
CA ALA A 151 9.24 1.72 7.02
C ALA A 151 9.37 3.19 7.47
N LEU A 152 8.27 3.96 7.45
CA LEU A 152 8.26 5.39 7.82
C LEU A 152 8.42 5.67 9.32
N GLY A 153 8.35 4.62 10.16
CA GLY A 153 8.63 4.67 11.58
C GLY A 153 7.41 4.93 12.47
N ALA A 154 7.51 4.51 13.74
CA ALA A 154 6.39 4.44 14.68
C ALA A 154 5.65 5.77 14.93
N HIS A 155 6.34 6.91 14.80
CA HIS A 155 5.72 8.23 15.00
C HIS A 155 4.75 8.64 13.88
N ARG A 156 4.89 8.07 12.67
CA ARG A 156 4.00 8.32 11.52
C ARG A 156 2.94 7.24 11.34
N ILE A 157 3.11 6.08 11.98
CA ILE A 157 2.19 4.95 11.86
C ILE A 157 0.74 5.35 12.18
N PRO A 158 0.40 6.09 13.24
CA PRO A 158 -1.01 6.36 13.57
C PRO A 158 -1.78 7.07 12.45
N SER A 159 -1.22 8.11 11.84
CA SER A 159 -1.88 8.85 10.75
C SER A 159 -1.99 8.02 9.48
N LEU A 160 -0.92 7.31 9.11
CA LEU A 160 -0.91 6.47 7.91
C LEU A 160 -1.83 5.25 8.04
N ALA A 161 -1.85 4.64 9.23
CA ALA A 161 -2.69 3.49 9.53
C ALA A 161 -4.17 3.88 9.61
N LEU A 162 -4.49 5.12 9.99
CA LEU A 162 -5.86 5.64 9.95
C LEU A 162 -6.34 5.78 8.50
N GLU A 163 -5.57 6.43 7.63
CA GLU A 163 -5.90 6.55 6.21
C GLU A 163 -6.02 5.17 5.53
N PHE A 164 -5.13 4.23 5.89
CA PHE A 164 -5.22 2.87 5.41
C PHE A 164 -6.49 2.15 5.88
N ALA A 165 -6.83 2.27 7.16
CA ALA A 165 -8.05 1.71 7.74
C ALA A 165 -9.31 2.27 7.08
N GLU A 166 -9.37 3.58 6.83
CA GLU A 166 -10.47 4.21 6.11
C GLU A 166 -10.56 3.67 4.67
N ALA A 167 -9.43 3.54 3.98
CA ALA A 167 -9.41 2.96 2.64
C ALA A 167 -9.94 1.51 2.61
N VAL A 168 -9.50 0.66 3.55
CA VAL A 168 -9.96 -0.74 3.65
C VAL A 168 -11.45 -0.83 3.99
N THR A 169 -11.95 -0.03 4.93
CA THR A 169 -13.36 -0.06 5.31
C THR A 169 -14.29 0.53 4.24
N SER A 170 -13.74 1.34 3.34
CA SER A 170 -14.47 1.90 2.18
C SER A 170 -14.46 1.01 0.92
N LEU A 171 -13.88 -0.19 0.99
CA LEU A 171 -13.86 -1.11 -0.16
C LEU A 171 -15.27 -1.56 -0.55
N SER A 172 -15.50 -1.68 -1.86
CA SER A 172 -16.66 -2.40 -2.37
C SER A 172 -16.61 -3.86 -1.93
N LYS A 173 -17.77 -4.53 -1.85
CA LYS A 173 -17.83 -5.97 -1.50
C LYS A 173 -16.92 -6.83 -2.40
N GLY A 174 -16.85 -6.53 -3.70
CA GLY A 174 -15.99 -7.25 -4.64
C GLY A 174 -14.50 -7.05 -4.35
N SER A 175 -14.10 -5.80 -4.09
CA SER A 175 -12.72 -5.45 -3.76
C SER A 175 -12.29 -5.98 -2.39
N SER A 176 -13.20 -6.02 -1.41
CA SER A 176 -12.99 -6.65 -0.10
C SER A 176 -12.62 -8.12 -0.24
N ASN A 177 -13.43 -8.87 -0.99
CA ASN A 177 -13.19 -10.31 -1.22
C ASN A 177 -11.82 -10.55 -1.88
N ILE A 178 -11.40 -9.69 -2.81
CA ILE A 178 -10.08 -9.79 -3.44
C ILE A 178 -8.96 -9.56 -2.42
N LEU A 179 -9.09 -8.51 -1.60
CA LEU A 179 -8.09 -8.20 -0.57
C LEU A 179 -8.01 -9.29 0.49
N GLU A 180 -9.14 -9.84 0.92
CA GLU A 180 -9.23 -10.99 1.83
C GLU A 180 -8.52 -12.22 1.25
N ASN A 181 -8.75 -12.53 -0.03
CA ASN A 181 -8.04 -13.61 -0.71
C ASN A 181 -6.52 -13.36 -0.68
N TYR A 182 -6.05 -12.14 -0.94
CA TYR A 182 -4.63 -11.83 -0.83
C TYR A 182 -4.10 -12.03 0.59
N TRP A 183 -4.79 -11.54 1.62
CA TRP A 183 -4.37 -11.71 3.00
C TRP A 183 -4.32 -13.17 3.43
N SER A 184 -5.22 -14.02 2.91
CA SER A 184 -5.19 -15.47 3.16
C SER A 184 -3.96 -16.18 2.58
N LEU A 185 -3.33 -15.58 1.56
CA LEU A 185 -2.12 -16.09 0.90
C LEU A 185 -0.83 -15.54 1.52
N LEU A 186 -0.92 -14.54 2.40
CA LEU A 186 0.26 -13.92 2.98
C LEU A 186 0.95 -14.83 4.00
N PRO A 187 2.29 -14.88 4.03
CA PRO A 187 3.01 -15.45 5.14
C PRO A 187 2.68 -14.71 6.46
N GLY A 188 2.62 -15.45 7.57
CA GLY A 188 2.27 -14.95 8.90
C GLY A 188 2.92 -13.60 9.28
N PRO A 189 4.24 -13.40 9.08
CA PRO A 189 4.91 -12.14 9.43
C PRO A 189 4.37 -10.90 8.71
N PHE A 190 3.87 -11.03 7.47
CA PHE A 190 3.28 -9.92 6.73
C PHE A 190 1.89 -9.58 7.30
N LEU A 191 1.09 -10.60 7.61
CA LEU A 191 -0.23 -10.40 8.21
C LEU A 191 -0.14 -9.82 9.62
N GLU A 192 0.77 -10.35 10.45
CA GLU A 192 1.04 -9.84 11.80
C GLU A 192 1.44 -8.37 11.78
N GLN A 193 2.24 -7.95 10.80
CA GLN A 193 2.62 -6.55 10.63
C GLN A 193 1.41 -5.65 10.37
N ILE A 194 0.51 -6.07 9.47
CA ILE A 194 -0.73 -5.32 9.19
C ILE A 194 -1.58 -5.20 10.46
N VAL A 195 -1.76 -6.30 11.19
CA VAL A 195 -2.53 -6.32 12.44
C VAL A 195 -1.89 -5.41 13.49
N GLN A 196 -0.57 -5.45 13.65
CA GLN A 196 0.14 -4.63 14.63
C GLN A 196 0.08 -3.13 14.28
N MET A 197 0.17 -2.80 12.99
CA MET A 197 0.00 -1.44 12.50
C MET A 197 -1.39 -0.89 12.84
N LEU A 198 -2.45 -1.67 12.57
CA LEU A 198 -3.84 -1.28 12.88
C LEU A 198 -4.08 -1.18 14.39
N LYS A 199 -3.55 -2.11 15.19
CA LYS A 199 -3.62 -2.04 16.67
C LYS A 199 -2.97 -0.76 17.21
N THR A 200 -1.83 -0.36 16.63
CA THR A 200 -1.11 0.86 17.02
C THR A 200 -1.97 2.09 16.73
N CYS A 201 -2.65 2.13 15.58
CA CYS A 201 -3.61 3.18 15.25
C CYS A 201 -4.75 3.27 16.28
N VAL A 202 -5.40 2.13 16.57
CA VAL A 202 -6.51 2.07 17.53
C VAL A 202 -6.07 2.51 18.92
N SER A 203 -4.87 2.11 19.37
CA SER A 203 -4.32 2.49 20.68
C SER A 203 -3.95 3.96 20.77
N ALA A 204 -3.65 4.62 19.63
CA ALA A 204 -3.39 6.06 19.60
C ALA A 204 -4.68 6.90 19.59
N ILE A 205 -5.80 6.32 19.13
CA ILE A 205 -7.09 7.00 18.99
C ILE A 205 -7.99 6.79 20.22
N LEU A 206 -7.92 5.61 20.84
CA LEU A 206 -8.67 5.26 22.04
C LEU A 206 -7.81 5.57 23.29
N PRO A 207 -8.29 6.43 24.21
CA PRO A 207 -7.59 6.75 25.46
C PRO A 207 -7.56 5.57 26.45
#